data_AF-A0A6I4I4W2-F1
#
_entry.id   AF-A0A6I4I4W2-F1
#
_cell.length_a   1.000
_cell.length_b   1.000
_cell.length_c   1.000
_cell.angle_alpha   90.00
_cell.angle_beta   90.00
_cell.angle_gamma   90.00
#
_symmetry.space_group_name_H-M   'P 1'
#
loop_
_entity.id
_entity.type
_entity.pdbx_description
1 polymer ?
#
loop_
_entity_poly.entity_id
_entity_poly.type
_entity_poly.pdbx_seq_one_letter_code
_entity_poly.pdbx_strand_id
1 'polypeptide(L)' 'MKQRFTKKALAFLITGLMLVTLTPIINKHYHLPDGAAGFITGIGLASEVIALALMQKERKRTCQL' A
#
# COMPACT_ATOMS: atom_id res chain seq x y z
N MET A 1 -11.42 20.48 3.66
CA MET A 1 -10.50 19.55 4.37
C MET A 1 -9.21 19.43 3.57
N LYS A 2 -8.14 20.14 3.96
CA LYS A 2 -6.81 20.00 3.32
C LYS A 2 -6.09 18.85 4.03
N GLN A 3 -6.23 17.61 3.54
CA GLN A 3 -5.41 16.49 4.02
C GLN A 3 -3.95 16.81 3.67
N ARG A 4 -3.14 17.12 4.68
CA ARG A 4 -1.67 17.13 4.55
C ARG A 4 -1.23 15.68 4.42
N PHE A 5 -1.36 15.09 3.23
CA PHE A 5 -0.75 13.82 2.94
C PHE A 5 0.76 14.00 3.02
N THR A 6 1.40 13.36 4.00
CA THR A 6 2.85 13.24 4.04
C THR A 6 3.29 12.56 2.77
N LYS A 7 4.10 13.23 1.93
CA LYS A 7 4.54 12.75 0.60
C LYS A 7 5.06 11.30 0.63
N LYS A 8 5.66 10.89 1.76
CA LYS A 8 6.13 9.52 2.02
C LYS A 8 5.00 8.50 2.07
N ALA A 9 3.89 8.81 2.74
CA ALA A 9 2.75 7.90 2.86
C ALA A 9 2.01 7.76 1.51
N LEU A 10 1.98 8.83 0.71
CA LEU A 10 1.49 8.76 -0.67
C LEU A 10 2.38 7.88 -1.55
N ALA A 11 3.71 7.99 -1.41
CA ALA A 11 4.64 7.12 -2.11
C ALA A 11 4.43 5.64 -1.75
N PHE A 12 4.31 5.31 -0.46
CA PHE A 12 4.00 3.93 -0.03
C PHE A 12 2.68 3.40 -0.60
N LEU A 13 1.65 4.24 -0.65
CA LEU A 13 0.35 3.85 -1.22
C LEU A 13 0.45 3.56 -2.72
N ILE A 14 1.14 4.42 -3.48
CA ILE A 14 1.34 4.23 -4.91
C ILE A 14 2.18 2.96 -5.18
N THR A 15 3.26 2.74 -4.43
CA THR A 15 4.11 1.56 -4.62
C THR A 15 3.38 0.27 -4.27
N GLY A 16 2.61 0.25 -3.18
CA GLY A 16 1.78 -0.90 -2.80
C GLY A 16 0.72 -1.23 -3.85
N LEU A 17 0.00 -0.20 -4.32
CA LEU A 17 -1.02 -0.35 -5.37
C LEU A 17 -0.42 -0.86 -6.69
N MET A 18 0.75 -0.33 -7.07
CA MET A 18 1.46 -0.77 -8.26
C MET A 18 1.91 -2.24 -8.14
N LEU A 19 2.35 -2.67 -6.96
CA LEU A 19 2.74 -4.05 -6.72
C LEU A 19 1.53 -4.99 -6.84
N VAL A 20 0.40 -4.65 -6.22
CA VAL A 20 -0.83 -5.45 -6.26
C VAL A 20 -1.39 -5.55 -7.68
N THR A 21 -1.33 -4.47 -8.47
CA THR A 21 -1.83 -4.46 -9.85
C THR A 21 -0.88 -5.13 -10.83
N LEU A 22 0.44 -5.06 -10.64
CA LEU A 22 1.41 -5.78 -11.48
C LEU A 22 1.43 -7.29 -11.21
N THR A 23 1.15 -7.72 -9.98
CA THR A 23 1.20 -9.14 -9.59
C THR A 23 0.34 -10.05 -10.49
N PRO A 24 -0.96 -9.78 -10.77
CA PRO A 24 -1.75 -10.62 -11.67
C PRO A 24 -1.28 -10.52 -13.14
N ILE A 25 -0.71 -9.39 -13.56
CA ILE A 25 -0.19 -9.19 -14.92
C ILE A 25 1.05 -10.06 -15.14
N ILE A 26 1.97 -10.08 -14.17
CA ILE A 26 3.18 -10.90 -14.22
C ILE A 26 2.80 -12.38 -14.07
N ASN A 27 1.86 -12.71 -13.18
CA ASN A 27 1.40 -14.09 -12.98
C ASN A 27 0.80 -14.68 -14.27
N LYS A 28 0.09 -13.86 -15.06
CA LYS A 28 -0.43 -14.27 -16.36
C LYS A 28 0.67 -14.61 -17.39
N HIS A 29 1.86 -14.02 -17.27
CA HIS A 29 2.95 -14.23 -18.23
C HIS A 29 3.98 -15.28 -17.77
N TYR A 30 4.21 -15.40 -16.45
CA TYR A 30 5.24 -16.26 -15.87
C TYR A 30 4.71 -17.45 -15.05
N HIS A 31 3.39 -17.63 -14.90
CA HIS A 31 2.77 -18.64 -14.04
C HIS A 31 3.53 -18.81 -12.72
N LEU A 32 3.46 -17.78 -11.88
CA LEU A 32 3.99 -17.84 -10.53
C LEU A 32 3.16 -18.86 -9.73
N PRO A 33 3.80 -19.66 -8.86
CA PRO A 33 3.06 -20.56 -7.98
C PRO A 33 2.10 -19.75 -7.09
N ASP A 34 0.88 -20.25 -6.89
CA ASP A 34 -0.20 -19.52 -6.20
C ASP A 34 0.21 -18.92 -4.85
N GLY A 35 1.07 -19.64 -4.11
CA GLY A 35 1.63 -19.15 -2.84
C GLY A 35 2.50 -17.90 -2.98
N ALA A 36 3.29 -17.79 -4.04
CA ALA A 36 4.14 -16.61 -4.29
C ALA A 36 3.32 -15.40 -4.74
N ALA A 37 2.32 -15.61 -5.62
CA ALA A 37 1.42 -14.54 -6.05
C ALA A 37 0.58 -14.00 -4.88
N GLY A 38 0.06 -14.89 -4.03
CA GLY A 38 -0.65 -14.51 -2.80
C GLY A 38 0.25 -13.76 -1.81
N PHE A 39 1.50 -14.19 -1.65
CA PHE A 39 2.46 -13.54 -0.76
C PHE A 39 2.81 -12.11 -1.19
N ILE A 40 3.10 -11.89 -2.48
CA ILE A 40 3.40 -10.55 -3.03
C ILE A 40 2.19 -9.62 -2.88
N THR A 41 1.00 -10.13 -3.19
CA THR A 41 -0.26 -9.40 -3.01
C THR A 41 -0.50 -9.04 -1.54
N GLY A 42 -0.24 -9.98 -0.63
CA GLY A 42 -0.34 -9.77 0.82
C GLY A 42 0.63 -8.70 1.33
N ILE A 43 1.88 -8.69 0.86
CA ILE A 43 2.86 -7.63 1.21
C ILE A 43 2.40 -6.27 0.68
N GLY A 44 1.90 -6.20 -0.55
CA GLY A 44 1.36 -4.97 -1.13
C GLY A 44 0.25 -4.38 -0.26
N LEU A 45 -0.74 -5.19 0.09
CA LEU A 45 -1.85 -4.79 0.99
C LEU A 45 -1.37 -4.39 2.39
N ALA A 46 -0.44 -5.15 2.98
CA ALA A 46 0.12 -4.82 4.29
C ALA A 46 0.83 -3.46 4.28
N SER A 47 1.54 -3.14 3.19
CA SER A 47 2.20 -1.84 3.02
C SER A 47 1.20 -0.68 2.93
N GLU A 48 0.06 -0.88 2.26
CA GLU A 48 -1.03 0.11 2.18
C GLU A 48 -1.70 0.34 3.54
N VAL A 49 -1.94 -0.73 4.31
CA VAL A 49 -2.50 -0.64 5.67
C VAL A 49 -1.57 0.14 6.59
N ILE A 50 -0.25 -0.09 6.53
CA ILE A 50 0.74 0.66 7.32
C ILE A 50 0.73 2.14 6.91
N ALA A 51 0.65 2.44 5.61
CA ALA A 51 0.57 3.81 5.11
C ALA A 51 -0.70 4.52 5.62
N LEU A 52 -1.85 3.85 5.57
CA LEU A 52 -3.12 4.37 6.09
C LEU A 52 -3.08 4.57 7.60
N ALA A 53 -2.49 3.64 8.36
CA ALA A 53 -2.33 3.75 9.81
C ALA A 53 -1.45 4.96 10.18
N LEU A 54 -0.35 5.19 9.45
CA LEU A 54 0.50 6.37 9.62
C LEU A 54 -0.25 7.67 9.31
N MET A 55 -1.05 7.70 8.23
CA MET A 55 -1.88 8.87 7.90
C MET A 55 -2.94 9.15 8.97
N GLN A 56 -3.57 8.11 9.53
CA GLN A 56 -4.54 8.26 10.62
C GLN A 56 -3.89 8.75 11.92
N LYS A 57 -2.68 8.26 12.24
CA LYS A 57 -1.91 8.71 13.41
C LYS A 57 -1.60 10.22 13.33
N GLU A 58 -1.14 10.70 12.19
CA GLU A 58 -0.87 12.12 11.94
C GLU A 58 -2.16 12.98 12.00
N ARG A 59 -3.27 12.44 11.49
CA ARG A 59 -4.58 13.12 11.57
C ARG A 59 -5.05 13.30 13.02
N LYS A 60 -4.93 12.26 13.86
CA LYS A 60 -5.29 12.35 15.29
C LYS A 60 -4.42 13.37 16.04
N ARG A 61 -3.13 13.46 15.70
CA ARG A 61 -2.21 14.42 16.30
C ARG A 61 -2.56 15.88 15.98
N THR A 62 -3.12 16.12 14.79
CA THR A 62 -3.53 17.48 14.35
C THR A 62 -4.88 17.90 14.94
N CYS A 63 -5.74 16.97 15.34
CA CYS A 63 -7.02 17.28 16.01
C CYS A 63 -6.91 17.38 17.55
N GLN A 64 -5.72 17.19 18.13
CA GLN A 64 -5.45 17.36 19.57
C GLN A 64 -4.70 18.66 19.90
N LEU A 65 -4.56 19.56 18.92
CA LEU A 65 -4.06 20.92 19.04
C LEU A 65 -5.19 21.88 18.66
#